data_AF-A0A6L8V0M0-F1
#
_entry.id   AF-A0A6L8V0M0-F1
#
_cell.length_a   1.000
_cell.length_b   1.000
_cell.length_c   1.000
_cell.angle_alpha   90.00
_cell.angle_beta   90.00
_cell.angle_gamma   90.00
#
_symmetry.space_group_name_H-M   'P 1'
#
loop_
_entity.id
_entity.type
_entity.pdbx_description
1 polymer ?
#
loop_
_entity_poly.entity_id
_entity_poly.type
_entity_poly.pdbx_seq_one_letter_code
_entity_poly.pdbx_strand_id
1 'polypeptide(L)'
;MTNVVNATNENIMGWLKLETEVEYLFGPMVDDPSFMKALEKNVNRGIAFCVRENDGSPGSNLLGGVLFSSSNASSYIIGWLAVSSHSRGKGVATD
;
A
#
# COMPACT_ATOMS: atom_id res chain seq x y z
N MET A 1 -8.65 -1.94 -16.30
CA MET A 1 -9.40 -1.32 -15.18
C MET A 1 -8.89 -2.01 -13.93
N THR A 2 -8.22 -1.27 -13.06
CA THR A 2 -7.65 -1.84 -11.83
C THR A 2 -8.69 -1.84 -10.71
N ASN A 3 -8.79 -2.94 -9.96
CA ASN A 3 -9.72 -3.06 -8.85
C ASN A 3 -9.06 -2.58 -7.54
N VAL A 4 -9.41 -1.37 -7.11
CA VAL A 4 -8.93 -0.81 -5.84
C VAL A 4 -9.81 -1.34 -4.70
N VAL A 5 -9.18 -1.96 -3.71
CA VAL A 5 -9.88 -2.53 -2.56
C VAL A 5 -9.28 -2.04 -1.25
N ASN A 6 -10.07 -2.06 -0.17
CA ASN A 6 -9.53 -1.95 1.17
C ASN A 6 -8.55 -3.11 1.42
N ALA A 7 -7.40 -2.77 1.97
CA ALA A 7 -6.44 -3.78 2.34
C ALA A 7 -6.82 -4.43 3.67
N THR A 8 -6.43 -5.69 3.82
CA THR A 8 -6.59 -6.47 5.06
C THR A 8 -5.22 -6.85 5.61
N ASN A 9 -5.17 -7.43 6.82
CA ASN A 9 -3.92 -7.89 7.42
C ASN A 9 -3.17 -8.91 6.55
N GLU A 10 -3.89 -9.69 5.73
CA GLU A 10 -3.27 -10.62 4.78
C GLU A 10 -2.49 -9.90 3.67
N ASN A 11 -2.75 -8.61 3.42
CA ASN A 11 -2.03 -7.83 2.42
C ASN A 11 -0.73 -7.20 2.94
N ILE A 12 -0.40 -7.30 4.24
CA ILE A 12 0.80 -6.69 4.84
C ILE A 12 2.08 -7.19 4.15
N MET A 13 2.21 -8.50 3.91
CA MET A 13 3.38 -9.05 3.21
C MET A 13 3.53 -8.50 1.79
N GLY A 14 2.42 -8.20 1.12
CA GLY A 14 2.43 -7.55 -0.20
C GLY A 14 2.93 -6.11 -0.12
N TRP A 15 2.61 -5.39 0.94
CA TRP A 15 3.14 -4.05 1.19
C TRP A 15 4.64 -4.05 1.47
N LEU A 16 5.12 -5.00 2.27
CA LEU A 16 6.56 -5.12 2.55
C LEU A 16 7.36 -5.38 1.28
N LYS A 17 6.83 -6.20 0.36
CA LYS A 17 7.43 -6.36 -0.98
C LYS A 17 7.47 -5.04 -1.75
N LEU A 18 6.37 -4.29 -1.78
CA LEU A 18 6.38 -2.96 -2.43
C LEU A 18 7.43 -2.03 -1.81
N GLU A 19 7.56 -2.03 -0.48
CA GLU A 19 8.53 -1.22 0.23
C GLU A 19 9.98 -1.59 -0.15
N THR A 20 10.31 -2.88 -0.27
CA THR A 20 11.63 -3.31 -0.78
C THR A 20 11.92 -2.79 -2.19
N GLU A 21 10.90 -2.65 -3.04
CA GLU A 21 11.07 -2.15 -4.41
C GLU A 21 11.25 -0.62 -4.49
N VAL A 22 10.82 0.13 -3.45
CA VAL A 22 10.93 1.59 -3.41
C VAL A 22 11.92 2.10 -2.37
N GLU A 23 12.69 1.20 -1.76
CA GLU A 23 13.71 1.52 -0.76
C GLU A 23 14.69 2.60 -1.25
N TYR A 24 15.02 2.61 -2.55
CA TYR A 24 15.89 3.62 -3.16
C TYR A 24 15.34 5.06 -3.09
N LEU A 25 14.04 5.25 -2.85
CA LEU A 25 13.40 6.56 -2.73
C LEU A 25 13.33 7.06 -1.29
N PHE A 26 13.23 6.14 -0.33
CA PHE A 26 12.87 6.48 1.05
C PHE A 26 13.85 5.95 2.11
N GLY A 27 14.81 5.10 1.72
CA GLY A 27 15.71 4.39 2.62
C GLY A 27 15.13 3.08 3.16
N PRO A 28 15.90 2.32 3.96
CA PRO A 28 15.52 0.99 4.48
C PRO A 28 14.41 1.08 5.54
N MET A 29 13.15 1.22 5.10
CA MET A 29 11.99 1.31 6.00
C MET A 29 11.29 -0.02 6.27
N VAL A 30 11.60 -1.09 5.53
CA VAL A 30 10.99 -2.43 5.71
C VAL A 30 11.19 -2.94 7.13
N ASP A 31 12.39 -2.72 7.68
CA ASP A 31 12.77 -3.14 9.02
C ASP A 31 12.46 -2.08 10.09
N ASP A 32 11.90 -0.92 9.72
CA ASP A 32 11.47 0.10 10.68
C ASP A 32 10.16 -0.33 11.37
N PRO A 33 10.17 -0.60 12.69
CA PRO A 33 8.96 -0.97 13.42
C PRO A 33 7.87 0.10 13.37
N SER A 34 8.23 1.36 13.13
CA SER A 34 7.31 2.48 12.99
C SER A 34 6.49 2.38 11.71
N PHE A 35 7.12 1.96 10.60
CA PHE A 35 6.42 1.72 9.33
C PHE A 35 5.42 0.57 9.48
N MET A 36 5.85 -0.55 10.05
CA MET A 36 4.98 -1.71 10.30
C MET A 36 3.77 -1.35 11.19
N LYS A 37 4.00 -0.63 12.29
CA LYS A 37 2.91 -0.16 13.17
C LYS A 37 1.95 0.79 12.45
N ALA A 38 2.46 1.70 11.62
CA ALA A 38 1.63 2.63 10.87
C ALA A 38 0.78 1.89 9.83
N LEU A 39 1.38 0.92 9.13
CA LEU A 39 0.71 0.08 8.16
C LEU A 39 -0.42 -0.72 8.81
N GLU A 40 -0.13 -1.50 9.85
CA GLU A 40 -1.14 -2.28 10.59
C GLU A 40 -2.27 -1.41 11.12
N LYS A 41 -1.93 -0.25 11.71
CA LYS A 41 -2.92 0.71 12.21
C LYS A 41 -3.85 1.20 11.09
N ASN A 42 -3.32 1.53 9.91
CA ASN A 42 -4.12 2.06 8.81
C ASN A 42 -4.95 0.98 8.12
N VAL A 43 -4.45 -0.26 8.02
CA VAL A 43 -5.21 -1.43 7.59
C VAL A 43 -6.40 -1.67 8.52
N ASN A 44 -6.16 -1.73 9.84
CA ASN A 44 -7.22 -1.94 10.83
C ASN A 44 -8.25 -0.81 10.87
N ARG A 45 -7.86 0.42 10.51
CA ARG A 45 -8.76 1.57 10.37
C ARG A 45 -9.52 1.61 9.05
N GLY A 46 -9.23 0.73 8.10
CA GLY A 46 -9.84 0.73 6.77
C GLY A 46 -9.47 1.93 5.91
N ILE A 47 -8.32 2.57 6.17
CA ILE A 47 -7.82 3.73 5.39
C ILE A 47 -6.53 3.40 4.62
N ALA A 48 -6.36 2.12 4.35
CA ALA A 48 -5.29 1.55 3.56
C ALA A 48 -5.93 0.82 2.37
N PHE A 49 -5.48 1.13 1.16
CA PHE A 49 -6.04 0.57 -0.07
C PHE A 49 -4.93 -0.04 -0.91
N CYS A 50 -5.27 -1.09 -1.66
CA CYS A 50 -4.33 -1.74 -2.54
C CYS A 50 -5.02 -2.25 -3.81
N VAL A 51 -4.19 -2.52 -4.81
CA VAL A 51 -4.58 -3.24 -6.02
C VAL A 51 -3.88 -4.59 -5.99
N ARG A 52 -4.66 -5.66 -6.09
CA ARG A 52 -4.13 -7.03 -6.11
C ARG A 52 -3.85 -7.46 -7.54
N GLU A 53 -2.77 -8.20 -7.70
CA GLU A 53 -2.45 -8.81 -8.98
C GLU A 53 -3.56 -9.78 -9.40
N ASN A 54 -4.05 -9.64 -10.64
CA ASN A 54 -5.14 -10.44 -11.21
C ASN A 54 -6.43 -10.47 -10.38
N ASP A 55 -6.72 -9.41 -9.63
CA ASP A 55 -7.87 -9.34 -8.70
C ASP A 55 -7.92 -10.52 -7.72
N GLY A 56 -6.75 -11.03 -7.34
CA GLY A 56 -6.61 -12.20 -6.50
C GLY A 56 -7.15 -12.04 -5.08
N SER A 57 -7.13 -13.13 -4.32
CA SER A 57 -7.54 -13.14 -2.92
C SER A 57 -6.66 -12.21 -2.06
N PRO A 58 -7.11 -11.83 -0.85
CA PRO A 58 -6.21 -11.31 0.16
C PRO A 58 -4.96 -12.20 0.30
N GLY A 59 -3.79 -11.57 0.49
CA GLY A 59 -2.48 -12.26 0.44
C GLY A 59 -1.81 -12.33 -0.93
N SER A 60 -2.52 -12.06 -2.03
CA SER A 60 -1.91 -11.96 -3.36
C SER A 60 -0.89 -10.82 -3.44
N ASN A 61 0.05 -10.90 -4.41
CA ASN A 61 0.97 -9.79 -4.69
C ASN A 61 0.20 -8.51 -4.99
N LEU A 62 0.79 -7.37 -4.64
CA LEU A 62 0.19 -6.06 -4.86
C LEU A 62 0.83 -5.39 -6.09
N LEU A 63 -0.01 -4.81 -6.94
CA LEU A 63 0.44 -3.96 -8.04
C LEU A 63 0.76 -2.54 -7.53
N GLY A 64 0.15 -2.15 -6.43
CA GLY A 64 0.37 -0.87 -5.75
C GLY A 64 -0.48 -0.75 -4.50
N GLY A 65 -0.21 0.29 -3.71
CA GLY A 65 -0.93 0.56 -2.48
C GLY A 65 -0.81 2.02 -2.03
N VAL A 66 -1.77 2.45 -1.22
CA VAL A 66 -1.82 3.80 -0.65
C VAL A 66 -2.25 3.75 0.82
N LEU A 67 -1.59 4.56 1.64
CA LEU A 67 -1.92 4.75 3.06
C LEU A 67 -2.33 6.21 3.28
N PHE A 68 -3.48 6.43 3.90
CA PHE A 68 -3.85 7.76 4.40
C PHE A 68 -3.45 7.91 5.87
N SER A 69 -3.02 9.12 6.26
CA SER A 69 -2.57 9.38 7.64
C SER A 69 -3.72 9.55 8.64
N SER A 70 -4.90 9.98 8.17
CA SER A 70 -6.09 10.21 9.01
C SER A 70 -7.39 9.82 8.31
N SER A 71 -8.31 9.26 9.10
CA SER A 71 -9.68 8.89 8.70
C SER A 71 -10.69 10.01 8.93
N ASN A 72 -10.40 10.96 9.82
CA ASN A 72 -11.30 12.04 10.25
C ASN A 72 -10.57 13.38 10.24
N ALA A 73 -10.14 13.83 9.06
CA ALA A 73 -9.47 15.12 8.89
C ALA A 73 -10.25 16.01 7.94
N SER A 74 -10.17 17.32 8.16
CA SER A 74 -10.64 18.33 7.19
C SER A 74 -9.85 18.28 5.87
N SER A 75 -8.70 17.60 5.87
CA SER A 75 -7.89 17.32 4.68
C SER A 75 -7.25 15.94 4.79
N TYR A 76 -7.46 15.10 3.78
CA TYR A 76 -6.82 13.79 3.69
C TYR A 76 -5.39 13.93 3.20
N ILE A 77 -4.44 13.30 3.88
CA ILE A 77 -3.02 13.31 3.51
C ILE A 77 -2.63 11.87 3.15
N ILE A 78 -2.04 11.70 1.98
CA ILE A 78 -1.37 10.45 1.59
C ILE A 78 -0.08 10.37 2.39
N GLY A 79 -0.03 9.43 3.32
CA GLY A 79 1.17 9.14 4.11
C GLY A 79 2.17 8.27 3.35
N TRP A 80 1.69 7.48 2.40
CA TRP A 80 2.52 6.59 1.57
C TRP A 80 1.78 6.18 0.30
N LEU A 81 2.49 6.10 -0.82
CA LEU A 81 1.98 5.60 -2.11
C LEU A 81 3.12 4.98 -2.90
N ALA A 82 2.94 3.74 -3.36
CA ALA A 82 3.87 3.10 -4.29
C ALA A 82 3.17 2.17 -5.28
N VAL A 83 3.84 1.93 -6.39
CA VAL A 83 3.45 1.00 -7.46
C VAL A 83 4.61 0.06 -7.73
N SER A 84 4.31 -1.24 -7.83
CA SER A 84 5.30 -2.26 -8.16
C SER A 84 5.97 -1.93 -9.49
N SER A 85 7.25 -2.21 -9.58
CA SER A 85 8.13 -1.83 -10.70
C SER A 85 7.61 -2.36 -12.03
N HIS A 86 7.09 -3.59 -12.04
CA HIS A 86 6.50 -4.21 -13.23
C HIS A 86 5.12 -3.64 -13.62
N SER A 87 4.52 -2.80 -12.78
CA SER A 87 3.18 -2.21 -12.98
C SER A 87 3.18 -0.70 -13.18
N ARG A 88 4.36 -0.05 -13.11
CA ARG A 88 4.50 1.39 -13.39
C ARG A 88 4.12 1.71 -14.83
N GLY A 89 3.56 2.90 -15.05
CA GLY A 89 3.09 3.36 -16.37
C GLY A 89 1.79 2.70 -16.87
N LYS A 90 1.13 1.89 -16.03
CA LYS A 90 -0.11 1.15 -16.39
C LYS A 90 -1.38 1.67 -15.71
N GLY A 91 -1.31 2.84 -15.06
CA GLY A 91 -2.48 3.49 -14.45
C GLY A 91 -2.82 3.09 -13.01
N VAL A 92 -2.04 2.21 -12.37
CA VAL A 92 -2.33 1.68 -11.01
C VAL A 92 -2.50 2.75 -9.92
N ALA A 93 -1.84 3.90 -10.06
CA ALA A 93 -1.91 5.02 -9.10
C ALA A 93 -2.79 6.18 -9.56
N THR A 94 -3.59 6.00 -10.62
CA THR A 94 -4.50 7.01 -11.18
C THR A 94 -5.95 6.56 -11.26
N ASP A 95 -6.19 5.24 -11.23
CA ASP A 95 -7.53 4.63 -11.24
C ASP A 95 -8.28 4.79 -9.90
#